data_AF-A0A929SAN2-F1
#
_entry.id   AF-A0A929SAN2-F1
#
_cell.length_a   1.000
_cell.length_b   1.000
_cell.length_c   1.000
_cell.angle_alpha   90.00
_cell.angle_beta   90.00
_cell.angle_gamma   90.00
#
_symmetry.space_group_name_H-M   'P 1'
#
loop_
_entity.id
_entity.type
_entity.pdbx_description
1 polymer ?
#
loop_
_entity_poly.entity_id
_entity_poly.type
_entity_poly.pdbx_seq_one_letter_code
_entity_poly.pdbx_strand_id
1 'polypeptide(L)'
;ADILEKIRESHPIIPLILEYRTLSKINSTYIEGLLALVSDDGKIHANFQQTATATGRISCTEPNLQNIPVRQEIGRSVRKAFVPCDGYVLTGADYSQIELRILAHLSSEPHLIEAFREGLDIHKITASKVFNVPLSEVTKEQRGNAKAVNFGVIYGMSGFGLSEELSIDIKTAGSYIKDYFDTNPEVYNLMSNLKTEAKEKGYASTIFGRKRYIPEINSPNFMVRQAGERLAMNTPIQGSAADIIKLAMISTYRSLLAKDSGARLILQIHDELIIEVPSGLEEEYKEILRHDMENATELQVKLEVDIHTADDWYGLK
;
A
#
# COMPACT_ATOMS: atom_id res chain seq x y z
N ALA A 1 9.02 -20.45 0.50
CA ALA A 1 9.34 -20.11 1.91
C ALA A 1 8.24 -20.63 2.81
N ASP A 2 7.00 -20.48 2.37
CA ASP A 2 5.76 -20.76 3.13
C ASP A 2 5.69 -22.16 3.74
N ILE A 3 6.12 -23.22 3.03
CA ILE A 3 6.17 -24.57 3.60
C ILE A 3 7.21 -24.63 4.73
N LEU A 4 8.42 -24.12 4.50
CA LEU A 4 9.52 -24.16 5.48
C LEU A 4 9.17 -23.37 6.75
N GLU A 5 8.42 -22.27 6.65
CA GLU A 5 7.91 -21.54 7.81
C GLU A 5 6.88 -22.38 8.59
N LYS A 6 5.98 -23.09 7.91
CA LYS A 6 4.99 -23.99 8.55
C LYS A 6 5.64 -25.15 9.32
N ILE A 7 6.82 -25.60 8.90
CA ILE A 7 7.58 -26.69 9.55
C ILE A 7 8.83 -26.19 10.27
N ARG A 8 8.90 -24.90 10.60
CA ARG A 8 10.11 -24.26 11.15
C ARG A 8 10.64 -24.96 12.41
N GLU A 9 9.74 -25.41 13.26
CA GLU A 9 10.08 -26.07 14.54
C GLU A 9 10.35 -27.57 14.37
N SER A 10 10.11 -28.15 13.19
CA SER A 10 10.25 -29.59 12.98
C SER A 10 11.71 -30.07 12.92
N HIS A 11 12.67 -29.20 12.62
CA HIS A 11 14.10 -29.55 12.63
C HIS A 11 15.01 -28.30 12.73
N PRO A 12 16.10 -28.31 13.53
CA PRO A 12 17.00 -27.16 13.71
C PRO A 12 17.65 -26.61 12.43
N ILE A 13 17.74 -27.41 11.37
CA ILE A 13 18.28 -26.98 10.07
C ILE A 13 17.34 -26.01 9.33
N ILE A 14 16.03 -26.08 9.59
CA ILE A 14 15.03 -25.33 8.83
C ILE A 14 15.17 -23.83 9.06
N PRO A 15 15.31 -23.33 10.32
CA PRO A 15 15.66 -21.94 10.58
C PRO A 15 16.94 -21.48 9.86
N LEU A 16 17.99 -22.31 9.84
CA LEU A 16 19.26 -21.97 9.17
C LEU A 16 19.10 -21.86 7.65
N ILE A 17 18.28 -22.71 7.03
CA ILE A 17 17.96 -22.63 5.59
C ILE A 17 17.17 -21.35 5.29
N LEU A 18 16.18 -21.01 6.12
CA LEU A 18 15.39 -19.78 5.96
C LEU A 18 16.27 -18.53 6.06
N GLU A 19 17.17 -18.50 7.04
CA GLU A 19 18.15 -17.43 7.20
C GLU A 19 19.10 -17.36 5.99
N TYR A 20 19.71 -18.47 5.58
CA TYR A 20 20.60 -18.52 4.42
C TYR A 20 19.91 -18.00 3.15
N ARG A 21 18.66 -18.40 2.90
CA ARG A 21 17.90 -17.92 1.72
C ARG A 21 17.63 -16.43 1.79
N THR A 22 17.38 -15.91 2.98
CA THR A 22 17.16 -14.48 3.22
C THR A 22 18.44 -13.70 2.93
N LEU A 23 19.55 -14.08 3.56
CA LEU A 23 20.85 -13.45 3.38
C LEU A 23 21.35 -13.54 1.94
N SER A 24 21.21 -14.72 1.32
CA SER A 24 21.61 -14.93 -0.08
C SER A 24 20.83 -14.02 -1.02
N LYS A 25 19.49 -13.92 -0.84
CA LYS A 25 18.67 -13.00 -1.63
C LYS A 25 19.08 -11.54 -1.40
N ILE A 26 19.37 -11.16 -0.15
CA ILE A 26 19.83 -9.80 0.15
C ILE A 26 21.12 -9.48 -0.59
N ASN A 27 22.10 -10.37 -0.46
CA ASN A 27 23.39 -10.20 -1.12
C ASN A 27 23.26 -10.16 -2.65
N SER A 28 22.67 -11.20 -3.25
CA SER A 28 22.64 -11.31 -4.71
C SER A 28 21.75 -10.24 -5.36
N THR A 29 20.56 -10.00 -4.81
CA THR A 29 19.57 -9.11 -5.46
C THR A 29 19.80 -7.65 -5.11
N TYR A 30 20.06 -7.34 -3.84
CA TYR A 30 20.09 -5.95 -3.38
C TYR A 30 21.51 -5.41 -3.12
N ILE A 31 22.53 -6.23 -2.88
CA ILE A 31 23.90 -5.73 -2.74
C ILE A 31 24.58 -5.78 -4.10
N GLU A 32 24.91 -6.97 -4.59
CA GLU A 32 25.59 -7.17 -5.88
C GLU A 32 24.76 -6.61 -7.04
N GLY A 33 23.46 -6.90 -7.03
CA GLY A 33 22.53 -6.43 -8.05
C GLY A 33 22.39 -4.91 -8.14
N LEU A 34 22.41 -4.19 -7.00
CA LEU A 34 22.35 -2.72 -7.01
C LEU A 34 23.68 -2.09 -7.39
N LEU A 35 24.79 -2.64 -6.89
CA LEU A 35 26.14 -2.15 -7.21
C LEU A 35 26.42 -2.20 -8.71
N ALA A 36 25.95 -3.24 -9.40
CA ALA A 36 26.08 -3.36 -10.85
C ALA A 36 25.27 -2.33 -11.65
N LEU A 37 24.33 -1.62 -11.02
CA LEU A 37 23.44 -0.62 -11.64
C LEU A 37 23.83 0.82 -11.30
N VAL A 38 24.90 1.02 -10.52
CA VAL A 38 25.45 2.35 -10.26
C VAL A 38 26.07 2.89 -11.54
N SER A 39 25.59 4.05 -11.99
CA SER A 39 26.08 4.74 -13.17
C SER A 39 27.32 5.59 -12.86
N ASP A 40 27.96 6.14 -13.90
CA ASP A 40 29.20 6.92 -13.78
C ASP A 40 29.06 8.17 -12.89
N ASP A 41 27.84 8.68 -12.72
CA ASP A 41 27.53 9.81 -11.82
C ASP A 41 27.35 9.39 -10.35
N GLY A 42 27.61 8.11 -10.04
CA GLY A 42 27.46 7.54 -8.70
C GLY A 42 26.02 7.27 -8.29
N LYS A 43 25.04 7.37 -9.22
CA LYS A 43 23.62 7.21 -8.93
C LYS A 43 23.02 5.98 -9.60
N ILE A 44 21.86 5.58 -9.11
CA ILE A 44 21.01 4.55 -9.74
C ILE A 44 19.85 5.24 -10.44
N HIS A 45 19.73 5.05 -11.75
CA HIS A 45 18.66 5.62 -12.57
C HIS A 45 17.61 4.55 -12.85
N ALA A 46 16.68 4.35 -11.91
CA ALA A 46 15.65 3.33 -12.04
C ALA A 46 14.63 3.64 -13.15
N ASN A 47 14.15 2.60 -13.83
CA ASN A 47 13.18 2.72 -14.92
C ASN A 47 11.75 2.62 -14.39
N PHE A 48 11.02 3.74 -14.40
CA PHE A 48 9.60 3.80 -14.02
C PHE A 48 8.68 3.59 -15.23
N GLN A 49 7.86 2.55 -15.18
CA GLN A 49 6.97 2.16 -16.28
C GLN A 49 5.53 2.61 -15.98
N GLN A 50 5.04 3.57 -16.78
CA GLN A 50 3.71 4.16 -16.58
C GLN A 50 2.56 3.31 -17.13
N THR A 51 2.84 2.43 -18.11
CA THR A 51 1.83 1.67 -18.89
C THR A 51 1.87 0.16 -18.66
N ALA A 52 2.63 -0.33 -17.67
CA ALA A 52 2.83 -1.75 -17.45
C ALA A 52 1.74 -2.44 -16.61
N THR A 53 1.23 -1.78 -15.56
CA THR A 53 0.29 -2.41 -14.63
C THR A 53 -1.17 -2.22 -15.04
N ALA A 54 -2.00 -3.26 -14.86
CA ALA A 54 -3.42 -3.22 -15.22
C ALA A 54 -4.27 -2.28 -14.33
N THR A 55 -3.80 -1.98 -13.10
CA THR A 55 -4.48 -1.07 -12.18
C THR A 55 -4.00 0.38 -12.30
N GLY A 56 -2.99 0.65 -13.12
CA GLY A 56 -2.47 1.99 -13.36
C GLY A 56 -1.40 2.43 -12.36
N ARG A 57 -0.98 1.60 -11.41
CA ARG A 57 0.22 1.86 -10.60
C ARG A 57 1.47 1.98 -11.48
N ILE A 58 2.40 2.84 -11.08
CA ILE A 58 3.73 2.89 -11.70
C ILE A 58 4.50 1.66 -11.21
N SER A 59 5.12 0.91 -12.13
CA SER A 59 6.10 -0.14 -11.75
C SER A 59 7.52 0.37 -11.92
N CYS A 60 8.45 -0.27 -11.22
CA CYS A 60 9.87 0.10 -11.21
C CYS A 60 10.72 -1.11 -11.59
N THR A 61 11.67 -0.93 -12.51
CA THR A 61 12.61 -1.96 -12.97
C THR A 61 14.03 -1.39 -13.05
N GLU A 62 15.03 -2.28 -13.01
CA GLU A 62 16.45 -1.93 -13.20
C GLU A 62 16.95 -0.78 -12.29
N PRO A 63 16.85 -0.90 -10.95
CA PRO A 63 16.31 -2.01 -10.15
C PRO A 63 14.85 -1.80 -9.77
N ASN A 64 14.18 -2.87 -9.31
CA ASN A 64 12.85 -2.72 -8.72
C ASN A 64 12.94 -2.20 -7.28
N LEU A 65 12.93 -0.88 -7.12
CA LEU A 65 13.03 -0.19 -5.82
C LEU A 65 11.79 -0.43 -4.93
N GLN A 66 10.64 -0.77 -5.51
CA GLN A 66 9.42 -1.07 -4.75
C GLN A 66 9.54 -2.38 -3.95
N ASN A 67 10.44 -3.28 -4.37
CA ASN A 67 10.64 -4.56 -3.72
C ASN A 67 11.75 -4.54 -2.66
N ILE A 68 12.34 -3.39 -2.34
CA ILE A 68 13.37 -3.32 -1.28
C ILE A 68 12.72 -3.66 0.07
N PRO A 69 13.23 -4.65 0.82
CA PRO A 69 12.55 -5.16 2.00
C PRO A 69 12.33 -4.10 3.08
N VAL A 70 11.19 -4.18 3.78
CA VAL A 70 10.81 -3.26 4.87
C VAL A 70 10.59 -3.95 6.21
N ARG A 71 10.25 -5.25 6.21
CA ARG A 71 9.74 -5.94 7.41
C ARG A 71 10.86 -6.47 8.31
N GLN A 72 11.89 -7.07 7.71
CA GLN A 72 13.01 -7.63 8.44
C GLN A 72 14.12 -6.59 8.55
N GLU A 73 14.67 -6.41 9.76
CA GLU A 73 15.68 -5.40 10.04
C GLU A 73 16.88 -5.47 9.08
N ILE A 74 17.41 -6.67 8.84
CA ILE A 74 18.53 -6.89 7.92
C ILE A 74 18.21 -6.59 6.46
N GLY A 75 16.95 -6.77 6.04
CA GLY A 75 16.52 -6.38 4.70
C GLY A 75 16.26 -4.87 4.61
N ARG A 76 15.72 -4.28 5.69
CA ARG A 76 15.48 -2.85 5.81
C ARG A 76 16.78 -2.07 5.78
N SER A 77 17.86 -2.59 6.38
CA SER A 77 19.17 -1.93 6.44
C SER A 77 19.78 -1.62 5.07
N VAL A 78 19.39 -2.33 4.00
CA VAL A 78 19.74 -1.99 2.61
C VAL A 78 19.38 -0.54 2.27
N ARG A 79 18.30 0.00 2.84
CA ARG A 79 17.87 1.39 2.63
C ARG A 79 18.87 2.43 3.12
N LYS A 80 19.78 2.07 4.05
CA LYS A 80 20.86 2.96 4.52
C LYS A 80 21.86 3.29 3.41
N ALA A 81 21.94 2.48 2.35
CA ALA A 81 22.80 2.74 1.21
C ALA A 81 22.25 3.83 0.27
N PHE A 82 20.99 4.24 0.44
CA PHE A 82 20.37 5.29 -0.34
C PHE A 82 20.42 6.60 0.45
N VAL A 83 21.40 7.43 0.11
CA VAL A 83 21.71 8.70 0.74
C VAL A 83 21.44 9.86 -0.23
N PRO A 84 21.13 11.07 0.27
CA PRO A 84 21.03 12.26 -0.56
C PRO A 84 22.41 12.70 -1.08
N CYS A 85 22.43 13.60 -2.05
CA CYS A 85 23.63 14.32 -2.47
C CYS A 85 24.16 15.22 -1.33
N ASP A 86 25.44 15.57 -1.39
CA ASP A 86 26.06 16.50 -0.43
C ASP A 86 25.29 17.83 -0.36
N GLY A 87 24.98 18.27 0.87
CA GLY A 87 24.21 19.50 1.11
C GLY A 87 22.69 19.33 0.98
N TYR A 88 22.20 18.09 0.86
CA TYR A 88 20.78 17.75 0.81
C TYR A 88 20.42 16.75 1.91
N VAL A 89 19.11 16.65 2.17
CA VAL A 89 18.47 15.62 3.02
C VAL A 89 17.31 14.98 2.26
N LEU A 90 16.91 13.77 2.66
CA LEU A 90 15.73 13.11 2.10
C LEU A 90 14.51 13.48 2.94
N THR A 91 13.41 13.84 2.27
CA THR A 91 12.09 14.00 2.90
C THR A 91 11.10 13.08 2.20
N GLY A 92 10.50 12.16 2.96
CA GLY A 92 9.51 11.20 2.48
C GLY A 92 8.13 11.51 3.04
N ALA A 93 7.11 11.39 2.20
CA ALA A 93 5.71 11.53 2.57
C ALA A 93 4.91 10.32 2.06
N ASP A 94 4.23 9.62 2.97
CA ASP A 94 3.49 8.38 2.72
C ASP A 94 2.01 8.59 3.04
N TYR A 95 1.10 8.21 2.14
CA TYR A 95 -0.33 8.36 2.46
C TYR A 95 -0.77 7.42 3.56
N SER A 96 -1.39 7.97 4.61
CA SER A 96 -1.91 7.17 5.72
C SER A 96 -3.21 6.48 5.32
N GLN A 97 -3.10 5.21 4.93
CA GLN A 97 -4.23 4.30 4.64
C GLN A 97 -5.12 4.76 3.47
N ILE A 98 -4.51 5.23 2.38
CA ILE A 98 -5.22 5.78 1.21
C ILE A 98 -6.32 4.86 0.67
N GLU A 99 -6.08 3.55 0.59
CA GLU A 99 -7.06 2.59 0.07
C GLU A 99 -8.32 2.51 0.94
N LEU A 100 -8.19 2.63 2.27
CA LEU A 100 -9.34 2.64 3.18
C LEU A 100 -10.09 3.98 3.13
N ARG A 101 -9.39 5.10 2.93
CA ARG A 101 -10.02 6.41 2.72
C ARG A 101 -10.82 6.45 1.42
N ILE A 102 -10.29 5.86 0.35
CA ILE A 102 -11.01 5.68 -0.92
C ILE A 102 -12.21 4.75 -0.73
N LEU A 103 -12.07 3.65 0.03
CA LEU A 103 -13.18 2.76 0.34
C LEU A 103 -14.30 3.52 1.07
N ALA A 104 -13.97 4.30 2.09
CA ALA A 104 -14.93 5.12 2.83
C ALA A 104 -15.65 6.11 1.91
N HIS A 105 -14.92 6.77 1.01
CA HIS A 105 -15.50 7.67 0.02
C HIS A 105 -16.45 6.95 -0.97
N LEU A 106 -16.01 5.84 -1.56
CA LEU A 106 -16.79 5.09 -2.56
C LEU A 106 -18.04 4.45 -1.96
N SER A 107 -17.95 3.93 -0.74
CA SER A 107 -19.08 3.32 -0.04
C SER A 107 -20.02 4.35 0.57
N SER A 108 -19.52 5.57 0.84
CA SER A 108 -20.22 6.55 1.68
C SER A 108 -20.62 5.97 3.04
N GLU A 109 -19.84 5.01 3.57
CA GLU A 109 -20.09 4.33 4.84
C GLU A 109 -19.90 5.30 6.02
N PRO A 110 -20.98 5.70 6.73
CA PRO A 110 -20.90 6.72 7.76
C PRO A 110 -19.92 6.38 8.88
N HIS A 111 -19.84 5.11 9.27
CA HIS A 111 -18.95 4.68 10.35
C HIS A 111 -17.46 4.86 9.99
N LEU A 112 -17.08 4.50 8.76
CA LEU A 112 -15.71 4.69 8.27
C LEU A 112 -15.37 6.17 8.09
N ILE A 113 -16.31 6.95 7.55
CA ILE A 113 -16.11 8.39 7.35
C ILE A 113 -15.88 9.10 8.68
N GLU A 114 -16.72 8.82 9.68
CA GLU A 114 -16.60 9.45 10.99
C GLU A 114 -15.30 9.03 11.69
N ALA A 115 -14.92 7.75 11.60
CA ALA A 115 -13.66 7.26 12.15
C ALA A 115 -12.44 8.01 11.59
N PHE A 116 -12.42 8.31 10.28
CA PHE A 116 -11.36 9.10 9.67
C PHE A 116 -11.41 10.59 10.07
N ARG A 117 -12.60 11.16 10.26
CA ARG A 117 -12.76 12.56 10.70
C ARG A 117 -12.31 12.78 12.13
N GLU A 118 -12.58 11.83 13.01
CA GLU A 118 -12.18 11.85 14.41
C GLU A 118 -10.72 11.41 14.64
N GLY A 119 -9.99 11.05 13.57
CA GLY A 119 -8.58 10.61 13.66
C GLY A 119 -8.41 9.28 14.39
N LEU A 120 -9.44 8.41 14.36
CA LEU A 120 -9.42 7.14 15.06
C LEU A 120 -8.64 6.07 14.29
N ASP A 121 -8.02 5.15 15.05
CA ASP A 121 -7.35 3.99 14.47
C ASP A 121 -8.39 2.97 13.96
N ILE A 122 -8.64 2.99 12.65
CA ILE A 122 -9.66 2.14 12.03
C ILE A 122 -9.40 0.65 12.25
N HIS A 123 -8.13 0.22 12.34
CA HIS A 123 -7.81 -1.18 12.61
C HIS A 123 -8.19 -1.55 14.04
N LYS A 124 -8.02 -0.65 15.02
CA LYS A 124 -8.50 -0.87 16.37
C LYS A 124 -10.03 -0.84 16.47
N ILE A 125 -10.70 0.04 15.72
CA ILE A 125 -12.16 0.05 15.66
C ILE A 125 -12.68 -1.27 15.10
N THR A 126 -12.17 -1.69 13.95
CA THR A 126 -12.52 -2.99 13.35
C THR A 126 -12.24 -4.12 14.35
N ALA A 127 -11.09 -4.11 15.03
CA ALA A 127 -10.77 -5.13 16.02
C ALA A 127 -11.77 -5.13 17.20
N SER A 128 -12.09 -3.97 17.75
CA SER A 128 -13.05 -3.84 18.85
C SER A 128 -14.41 -4.45 18.50
N LYS A 129 -14.87 -4.24 17.26
CA LYS A 129 -16.14 -4.78 16.76
C LYS A 129 -16.07 -6.27 16.45
N VAL A 130 -15.07 -6.70 15.68
CA VAL A 130 -14.90 -8.09 15.22
C VAL A 130 -14.57 -9.04 16.38
N PHE A 131 -13.75 -8.61 17.33
CA PHE A 131 -13.38 -9.43 18.50
C PHE A 131 -14.28 -9.18 19.71
N ASN A 132 -15.26 -8.27 19.60
CA ASN A 132 -16.17 -7.88 20.67
C ASN A 132 -15.46 -7.52 21.99
N VAL A 133 -14.45 -6.65 21.89
CA VAL A 133 -13.66 -6.13 23.03
C VAL A 133 -13.72 -4.60 23.06
N PRO A 134 -13.68 -3.95 24.24
CA PRO A 134 -13.58 -2.49 24.33
C PRO A 134 -12.39 -1.94 23.53
N LEU A 135 -12.53 -0.77 22.91
CA LEU A 135 -11.48 -0.15 22.08
C LEU A 135 -10.15 0.03 22.84
N SER A 136 -10.23 0.33 24.14
CA SER A 136 -9.08 0.48 25.05
C SER A 136 -8.35 -0.83 25.34
N GLU A 137 -9.01 -1.98 25.15
CA GLU A 137 -8.49 -3.31 25.45
C GLU A 137 -8.02 -4.06 24.19
N VAL A 138 -8.12 -3.43 23.02
CA VAL A 138 -7.63 -4.00 21.76
C VAL A 138 -6.12 -4.21 21.83
N THR A 139 -5.71 -5.48 21.79
CA THR A 139 -4.31 -5.87 21.76
C THR A 139 -3.65 -5.56 20.41
N LYS A 140 -2.31 -5.52 20.38
CA LYS A 140 -1.54 -5.34 19.13
C LYS A 140 -1.83 -6.46 18.12
N GLU A 141 -2.01 -7.68 18.60
CA GLU A 141 -2.33 -8.84 17.78
C GLU A 141 -3.72 -8.70 17.15
N GLN A 142 -4.74 -8.38 17.94
CA GLN A 142 -6.10 -8.15 17.43
C GLN A 142 -6.14 -7.01 16.40
N ARG A 143 -5.40 -5.92 16.66
CA ARG A 143 -5.25 -4.83 15.67
C ARG A 143 -4.61 -5.33 14.37
N GLY A 144 -3.57 -6.17 14.47
CA GLY A 144 -2.93 -6.80 13.32
C GLY A 144 -3.88 -7.70 12.52
N ASN A 145 -4.69 -8.49 13.21
CA ASN A 145 -5.67 -9.36 12.58
C ASN A 145 -6.79 -8.56 11.90
N ALA A 146 -7.29 -7.51 12.55
CA ALA A 146 -8.28 -6.60 11.98
C ALA A 146 -7.75 -5.82 10.76
N LYS A 147 -6.44 -5.52 10.73
CA LYS A 147 -5.79 -4.99 9.54
C LYS A 147 -5.90 -5.98 8.37
N ALA A 148 -5.62 -7.26 8.58
CA ALA A 148 -5.80 -8.28 7.55
C ALA A 148 -7.27 -8.42 7.11
N VAL A 149 -8.23 -8.29 8.03
CA VAL A 149 -9.67 -8.25 7.67
C VAL A 149 -9.99 -7.07 6.76
N ASN A 150 -9.60 -5.85 7.14
CA ASN A 150 -9.84 -4.64 6.34
C ASN A 150 -9.27 -4.75 4.91
N PHE A 151 -8.01 -5.20 4.79
CA PHE A 151 -7.39 -5.40 3.48
C PHE A 151 -7.99 -6.61 2.74
N GLY A 152 -8.33 -7.68 3.46
CA GLY A 152 -9.01 -8.84 2.92
C GLY A 152 -10.32 -8.47 2.22
N VAL A 153 -11.10 -7.56 2.82
CA VAL A 153 -12.33 -7.04 2.21
C VAL A 153 -12.03 -6.22 0.96
N ILE A 154 -11.06 -5.30 0.99
CA ILE A 154 -10.63 -4.50 -0.18
C ILE A 154 -10.19 -5.39 -1.35
N TYR A 155 -9.51 -6.50 -1.06
CA TYR A 155 -9.00 -7.44 -2.06
C TYR A 155 -10.00 -8.57 -2.42
N GLY A 156 -11.20 -8.56 -1.84
CA GLY A 156 -12.21 -9.58 -2.08
C GLY A 156 -11.79 -10.98 -1.65
N MET A 157 -10.98 -11.09 -0.59
CA MET A 157 -10.55 -12.37 -0.05
C MET A 157 -11.75 -13.18 0.43
N SER A 158 -11.71 -14.47 0.16
CA SER A 158 -12.67 -15.41 0.74
C SER A 158 -12.30 -15.73 2.19
N GLY A 159 -13.23 -16.32 2.94
CA GLY A 159 -12.93 -16.84 4.29
C GLY A 159 -11.76 -17.83 4.29
N PHE A 160 -11.57 -18.60 3.22
CA PHE A 160 -10.38 -19.45 3.06
C PHE A 160 -9.09 -18.63 2.95
N GLY A 161 -9.06 -17.60 2.11
CA GLY A 161 -7.88 -16.73 1.95
C GLY A 161 -7.51 -16.03 3.25
N LEU A 162 -8.50 -15.47 3.94
CA LEU A 162 -8.31 -14.83 5.24
C LEU A 162 -7.88 -15.84 6.32
N SER A 163 -8.36 -17.08 6.27
CA SER A 163 -7.96 -18.12 7.22
C SER A 163 -6.48 -18.50 7.11
N GLU A 164 -5.94 -18.57 5.89
CA GLU A 164 -4.51 -18.81 5.68
C GLU A 164 -3.66 -17.60 6.14
N GLU A 165 -4.12 -16.37 5.87
CA GLU A 165 -3.39 -15.15 6.28
C GLU A 165 -3.34 -15.00 7.80
N LEU A 166 -4.44 -15.30 8.49
CA LEU A 166 -4.54 -15.19 9.95
C LEU A 166 -4.14 -16.47 10.69
N SER A 167 -3.89 -17.57 9.98
CA SER A 167 -3.66 -18.90 10.58
C SER A 167 -4.77 -19.32 11.56
N ILE A 168 -6.03 -19.07 11.20
CA ILE A 168 -7.24 -19.43 11.96
C ILE A 168 -8.11 -20.40 11.17
N ASP A 169 -9.15 -20.96 11.77
CA ASP A 169 -10.09 -21.81 11.04
C ASP A 169 -10.98 -21.02 10.07
N ILE A 170 -11.37 -21.67 8.97
CA ILE A 170 -12.17 -21.06 7.89
C ILE A 170 -13.51 -20.51 8.40
N LYS A 171 -14.11 -21.14 9.43
CA LYS A 171 -15.41 -20.71 9.95
C LYS A 171 -15.26 -19.40 10.72
N THR A 172 -14.23 -19.26 11.55
CA THR A 172 -13.90 -18.02 12.25
C THR A 172 -13.51 -16.90 11.28
N ALA A 173 -12.71 -17.19 10.25
CA ALA A 173 -12.41 -16.20 9.22
C ALA A 173 -13.69 -15.74 8.47
N GLY A 174 -14.61 -16.67 8.19
CA GLY A 174 -15.91 -16.36 7.62
C GLY A 174 -16.78 -15.48 8.50
N SER A 175 -16.80 -15.71 9.83
CA SER A 175 -17.53 -14.84 10.76
C SER A 175 -16.92 -13.45 10.82
N TYR A 176 -15.59 -13.29 10.80
CA TYR A 176 -14.96 -11.96 10.80
C TYR A 176 -15.34 -11.12 9.58
N ILE A 177 -15.37 -11.73 8.39
CA ILE A 177 -15.83 -11.04 7.18
C ILE A 177 -17.31 -10.64 7.31
N LYS A 178 -18.14 -11.54 7.86
CA LYS A 178 -19.56 -11.26 8.07
C LYS A 178 -19.76 -10.10 9.05
N ASP A 179 -19.13 -10.15 10.22
CA ASP A 179 -19.26 -9.13 11.27
C ASP A 179 -18.74 -7.77 10.78
N TYR A 180 -17.71 -7.77 9.93
CA TYR A 180 -17.25 -6.55 9.26
C TYR A 180 -18.33 -5.94 8.38
N PHE A 181 -18.99 -6.73 7.52
CA PHE A 181 -20.06 -6.25 6.65
C PHE A 181 -21.35 -5.88 7.40
N ASP A 182 -21.66 -6.59 8.49
CA ASP A 182 -22.79 -6.23 9.36
C ASP A 182 -22.55 -4.87 10.05
N THR A 183 -21.29 -4.54 10.35
CA THR A 183 -20.90 -3.24 10.91
C THR A 183 -20.81 -2.15 9.84
N ASN A 184 -20.46 -2.52 8.60
CA ASN A 184 -20.24 -1.61 7.47
C ASN A 184 -21.12 -2.02 6.27
N PRO A 185 -22.45 -1.88 6.39
CA PRO A 185 -23.39 -2.37 5.38
C PRO A 185 -23.22 -1.69 4.01
N GLU A 186 -22.81 -0.41 3.97
CA GLU A 186 -22.61 0.29 2.71
C GLU A 186 -21.36 -0.18 1.98
N VAL A 187 -20.36 -0.68 2.71
CA VAL A 187 -19.22 -1.38 2.10
C VAL A 187 -19.67 -2.68 1.42
N TYR A 188 -20.56 -3.45 2.05
CA TYR A 188 -21.13 -4.64 1.42
C TYR A 188 -21.92 -4.31 0.15
N ASN A 189 -22.75 -3.26 0.21
CA ASN A 189 -23.53 -2.77 -0.93
C ASN A 189 -22.62 -2.35 -2.08
N LEU A 190 -21.58 -1.55 -1.80
CA LEU A 190 -20.58 -1.15 -2.78
C LEU A 190 -19.95 -2.37 -3.46
N MET A 191 -19.41 -3.32 -2.67
CA MET A 191 -18.72 -4.50 -3.22
C MET A 191 -19.65 -5.35 -4.08
N SER A 192 -20.91 -5.48 -3.69
CA SER A 192 -21.92 -6.21 -4.45
C SER A 192 -22.26 -5.49 -5.76
N ASN A 193 -22.43 -4.17 -5.72
CA ASN A 193 -22.72 -3.35 -6.90
C ASN A 193 -21.56 -3.34 -7.89
N LEU A 194 -20.32 -3.20 -7.43
CA LEU A 194 -19.12 -3.25 -8.29
C LEU A 194 -19.02 -4.57 -9.07
N LYS A 195 -19.38 -5.70 -8.45
CA LYS A 195 -19.42 -7.00 -9.14
C LYS A 195 -20.50 -7.03 -10.23
N THR A 196 -21.70 -6.56 -9.91
CA THR A 196 -22.83 -6.53 -10.85
C THR A 196 -22.53 -5.60 -12.03
N GLU A 197 -22.05 -4.39 -11.75
CA GLU A 197 -21.68 -3.41 -12.77
C GLU A 197 -20.57 -3.95 -13.69
N ALA A 198 -19.55 -4.60 -13.14
CA ALA A 198 -18.48 -5.19 -13.94
C ALA A 198 -18.98 -6.34 -14.83
N LYS A 199 -19.97 -7.14 -14.38
CA LYS A 199 -20.61 -8.18 -15.22
C LYS A 199 -21.34 -7.58 -16.41
N GLU A 200 -22.07 -6.49 -16.18
CA GLU A 200 -22.84 -5.79 -17.22
C GLU A 200 -21.94 -5.04 -18.22
N LYS A 201 -20.95 -4.30 -17.71
CA LYS A 201 -20.09 -3.43 -18.54
C LYS A 201 -18.85 -4.14 -19.10
N GLY A 202 -18.42 -5.24 -18.49
CA GLY A 202 -17.19 -5.96 -18.83
C GLY A 202 -15.90 -5.29 -18.34
N TYR A 203 -15.99 -4.24 -17.53
CA TYR A 203 -14.85 -3.53 -16.95
C TYR A 203 -15.19 -2.90 -15.59
N ALA A 204 -14.17 -2.60 -14.80
CA ALA A 204 -14.27 -1.73 -13.61
C ALA A 204 -13.58 -0.39 -13.87
N SER A 205 -13.99 0.67 -13.16
CA SER A 205 -13.39 2.00 -13.30
C SER A 205 -13.06 2.68 -11.97
N THR A 206 -12.03 3.54 -11.99
CA THR A 206 -11.63 4.39 -10.85
C THR A 206 -12.52 5.62 -10.75
N ILE A 207 -12.38 6.40 -9.66
CA ILE A 207 -13.06 7.70 -9.47
C ILE A 207 -12.75 8.67 -10.63
N PHE A 208 -11.57 8.54 -11.23
CA PHE A 208 -11.10 9.36 -12.34
C PHE A 208 -11.39 8.76 -13.73
N GLY A 209 -12.16 7.67 -13.79
CA GLY A 209 -12.60 7.06 -15.04
C GLY A 209 -11.57 6.17 -15.73
N ARG A 210 -10.42 5.85 -15.11
CA ARG A 210 -9.50 4.81 -15.62
C ARG A 210 -10.23 3.49 -15.65
N LYS A 211 -10.18 2.77 -16.78
CA LYS A 211 -10.86 1.48 -16.96
C LYS A 211 -9.88 0.31 -16.91
N ARG A 212 -10.32 -0.79 -16.32
CA ARG A 212 -9.71 -2.11 -16.45
C ARG A 212 -10.75 -3.07 -16.97
N TYR A 213 -10.54 -3.61 -18.17
CA TYR A 213 -11.37 -4.68 -18.71
C TYR A 213 -11.13 -5.97 -17.93
N ILE A 214 -12.22 -6.69 -17.64
CA ILE A 214 -12.19 -7.91 -16.81
C ILE A 214 -12.94 -9.01 -17.56
N PRO A 215 -12.35 -9.61 -18.60
CA PRO A 215 -12.99 -10.69 -19.34
C PRO A 215 -13.36 -11.89 -18.45
N GLU A 216 -12.62 -12.10 -17.35
CA GLU A 216 -12.84 -13.17 -16.39
C GLU A 216 -14.20 -13.09 -15.71
N ILE A 217 -14.80 -11.89 -15.58
CA ILE A 217 -16.02 -11.65 -14.80
C ILE A 217 -17.24 -12.42 -15.33
N ASN A 218 -17.24 -12.74 -16.63
CA ASN A 218 -18.30 -13.48 -17.31
C ASN A 218 -17.87 -14.91 -17.69
N SER A 219 -16.74 -15.38 -17.16
CA SER A 219 -16.27 -16.74 -17.42
C SER A 219 -17.26 -17.79 -16.89
N PRO A 220 -17.56 -18.85 -17.65
CA PRO A 220 -18.35 -19.97 -17.12
C PRO A 220 -17.60 -20.72 -16.01
N ASN A 221 -16.27 -20.70 -16.02
CA ASN A 221 -15.46 -21.32 -14.98
C ASN A 221 -15.56 -20.54 -13.66
N PHE A 222 -16.02 -21.22 -12.62
CA PHE A 222 -16.25 -20.61 -11.30
C PHE A 222 -15.00 -19.95 -10.72
N MET A 223 -13.84 -20.60 -10.79
CA MET A 223 -12.59 -20.08 -10.22
C MET A 223 -12.10 -18.85 -10.97
N VAL A 224 -12.20 -18.86 -12.31
CA VAL A 224 -11.85 -17.71 -13.15
C VAL A 224 -12.80 -16.55 -12.87
N ARG A 225 -14.11 -16.82 -12.81
CA ARG A 225 -15.12 -15.81 -12.49
C ARG A 225 -14.90 -15.17 -11.12
N GLN A 226 -14.59 -15.98 -10.11
CA GLN A 226 -14.30 -15.47 -8.77
C GLN A 226 -13.05 -14.58 -8.76
N ALA A 227 -12.03 -14.90 -9.57
CA ALA A 227 -10.88 -14.02 -9.77
C ALA A 227 -11.33 -12.69 -10.40
N GLY A 228 -12.15 -12.73 -11.45
CA GLY A 228 -12.75 -11.53 -12.06
C GLY A 228 -13.52 -10.67 -11.05
N GLU A 229 -14.34 -11.28 -10.19
CA GLU A 229 -15.08 -10.58 -9.13
C GLU A 229 -14.14 -9.86 -8.16
N ARG A 230 -13.03 -10.49 -7.76
CA ARG A 230 -12.00 -9.82 -6.94
C ARG A 230 -11.35 -8.64 -7.65
N LEU A 231 -11.05 -8.79 -8.94
CA LEU A 231 -10.50 -7.69 -9.74
C LEU A 231 -11.49 -6.52 -9.84
N ALA A 232 -12.79 -6.81 -9.98
CA ALA A 232 -13.84 -5.80 -10.08
C ALA A 232 -14.00 -5.00 -8.78
N MET A 233 -13.93 -5.66 -7.62
CA MET A 233 -13.98 -5.01 -6.31
C MET A 233 -12.71 -4.20 -6.02
N ASN A 234 -11.54 -4.75 -6.34
CA ASN A 234 -10.27 -4.11 -5.97
C ASN A 234 -9.88 -2.93 -6.89
N THR A 235 -10.17 -3.02 -8.18
CA THR A 235 -9.68 -2.05 -9.18
C THR A 235 -10.12 -0.61 -8.88
N PRO A 236 -11.40 -0.33 -8.55
CA PRO A 236 -11.83 1.04 -8.24
C PRO A 236 -11.09 1.65 -7.05
N ILE A 237 -10.66 0.83 -6.09
CA ILE A 237 -9.95 1.29 -4.89
C ILE A 237 -8.46 1.49 -5.20
N GLN A 238 -7.78 0.42 -5.62
CA GLN A 238 -6.34 0.45 -5.87
C GLN A 238 -5.98 1.37 -7.05
N GLY A 239 -6.80 1.37 -8.10
CA GLY A 239 -6.59 2.24 -9.26
C GLY A 239 -6.82 3.71 -8.93
N SER A 240 -7.81 4.03 -8.09
CA SER A 240 -7.99 5.40 -7.59
C SER A 240 -6.80 5.85 -6.76
N ALA A 241 -6.21 4.99 -5.92
CA ALA A 241 -4.99 5.32 -5.19
C ALA A 241 -3.82 5.61 -6.16
N ALA A 242 -3.70 4.84 -7.23
CA ALA A 242 -2.71 5.05 -8.28
C ALA A 242 -2.94 6.36 -9.07
N ASP A 243 -4.20 6.77 -9.23
CA ASP A 243 -4.53 8.05 -9.86
C ASP A 243 -4.20 9.23 -8.93
N ILE A 244 -4.55 9.13 -7.64
CA ILE A 244 -4.28 10.17 -6.63
C ILE A 244 -2.78 10.40 -6.47
N ILE A 245 -1.97 9.35 -6.32
CA ILE A 245 -0.51 9.52 -6.19
C ILE A 245 0.09 10.20 -7.43
N LYS A 246 -0.44 9.95 -8.63
CA LYS A 246 0.01 10.64 -9.85
C LYS A 246 -0.38 12.11 -9.87
N LEU A 247 -1.58 12.45 -9.40
CA LEU A 247 -2.00 13.85 -9.24
C LEU A 247 -1.10 14.57 -8.22
N ALA A 248 -0.80 13.91 -7.11
CA ALA A 248 0.11 14.40 -6.08
C ALA A 248 1.52 14.64 -6.66
N MET A 249 2.07 13.68 -7.42
CA MET A 249 3.36 13.85 -8.10
C MET A 249 3.38 15.08 -9.01
N ILE A 250 2.32 15.32 -9.78
CA ILE A 250 2.22 16.49 -10.66
C ILE A 250 2.16 17.78 -9.84
N SER A 251 1.38 17.82 -8.75
CA SER A 251 1.30 18.98 -7.87
C SER A 251 2.65 19.28 -7.23
N THR A 252 3.26 18.27 -6.59
CA THR A 252 4.59 18.37 -5.99
C THR A 252 5.63 18.83 -7.01
N TYR A 253 5.70 18.22 -8.19
CA TYR A 253 6.65 18.63 -9.21
C TYR A 253 6.51 20.11 -9.60
N ARG A 254 5.28 20.61 -9.74
CA ARG A 254 5.04 22.03 -10.04
C ARG A 254 5.47 22.95 -8.90
N SER A 255 5.19 22.57 -7.66
CA SER A 255 5.60 23.34 -6.47
C SER A 255 7.13 23.38 -6.32
N LEU A 256 7.82 22.26 -6.55
CA LEU A 256 9.27 22.19 -6.54
C LEU A 256 9.88 23.09 -7.62
N LEU A 257 9.36 23.03 -8.85
CA LEU A 257 9.80 23.88 -9.96
C LEU A 257 9.59 25.37 -9.68
N ALA A 258 8.45 25.75 -9.09
CA ALA A 258 8.13 27.15 -8.81
C ALA A 258 9.05 27.79 -7.76
N LYS A 259 9.64 26.96 -6.87
CA LYS A 259 10.55 27.43 -5.82
C LYS A 259 11.99 27.60 -6.29
N ASP A 260 12.40 26.90 -7.35
CA ASP A 260 13.75 26.95 -7.94
C ASP A 260 14.90 26.84 -6.91
N SER A 261 14.71 26.00 -5.88
CA SER A 261 15.66 25.84 -4.75
C SER A 261 16.72 24.75 -4.99
N GLY A 262 16.55 23.97 -6.05
CA GLY A 262 17.32 22.74 -6.30
C GLY A 262 16.74 21.48 -5.66
N ALA A 263 15.61 21.54 -4.95
CA ALA A 263 14.87 20.36 -4.46
C ALA A 263 14.26 19.53 -5.60
N ARG A 264 14.21 18.21 -5.45
CA ARG A 264 13.84 17.28 -6.55
C ARG A 264 12.95 16.15 -6.05
N LEU A 265 11.94 15.78 -6.82
CA LEU A 265 11.22 14.52 -6.64
C LEU A 265 12.09 13.39 -7.19
N ILE A 266 12.53 12.48 -6.32
CA ILE A 266 13.51 11.43 -6.67
C ILE A 266 12.89 10.04 -6.81
N LEU A 267 11.89 9.70 -5.99
CA LEU A 267 11.29 8.37 -5.98
C LEU A 267 9.78 8.44 -5.72
N GLN A 268 9.07 7.50 -6.34
CA GLN A 268 7.71 7.14 -6.00
C GLN A 268 7.67 5.64 -5.69
N ILE A 269 7.26 5.28 -4.47
CA ILE A 269 7.25 3.91 -3.97
C ILE A 269 5.91 3.62 -3.33
N HIS A 270 5.09 2.79 -3.98
CA HIS A 270 3.72 2.50 -3.53
C HIS A 270 2.86 3.77 -3.39
N ASP A 271 2.60 4.23 -2.18
CA ASP A 271 1.85 5.42 -1.78
C ASP A 271 2.76 6.53 -1.21
N GLU A 272 4.07 6.34 -1.30
CA GLU A 272 5.11 7.25 -0.79
C GLU A 272 5.77 8.05 -1.93
N LEU A 273 5.97 9.35 -1.70
CA LEU A 273 6.84 10.22 -2.48
C LEU A 273 8.08 10.55 -1.66
N ILE A 274 9.25 10.48 -2.29
CA ILE A 274 10.52 10.89 -1.67
C ILE A 274 11.11 12.01 -2.50
N ILE A 275 11.40 13.11 -1.83
CA ILE A 275 12.09 14.27 -2.41
C ILE A 275 13.47 14.42 -1.75
N GLU A 276 14.40 14.94 -2.52
CA GLU A 276 15.71 15.40 -2.06
C GLU A 276 15.62 16.93 -1.89
N VAL A 277 15.98 17.44 -0.72
CA VAL A 277 15.78 18.84 -0.31
C VAL A 277 17.10 19.45 0.17
N PRO A 278 17.47 20.69 -0.23
CA PRO A 278 18.64 21.36 0.34
C PRO A 278 18.56 21.43 1.87
N SER A 279 19.66 21.15 2.55
CA SER A 279 19.72 21.21 4.01
C SER A 279 19.34 22.61 4.52
N GLY A 280 18.54 22.68 5.58
CA GLY A 280 18.00 23.90 6.17
C GLY A 280 16.64 24.35 5.63
N LEU A 281 16.09 23.67 4.61
CA LEU A 281 14.76 23.96 4.05
C LEU A 281 13.72 22.87 4.38
N GLU A 282 14.02 21.94 5.27
CA GLU A 282 13.24 20.72 5.51
C GLU A 282 11.78 21.02 5.84
N GLU A 283 11.53 21.89 6.81
CA GLU A 283 10.18 22.22 7.27
C GLU A 283 9.33 22.88 6.17
N GLU A 284 9.93 23.73 5.34
CA GLU A 284 9.23 24.33 4.20
C GLU A 284 8.77 23.26 3.21
N TYR A 285 9.64 22.31 2.87
CA TYR A 285 9.31 21.26 1.91
C TYR A 285 8.38 20.19 2.49
N LYS A 286 8.37 19.98 3.82
CA LYS A 286 7.33 19.18 4.49
C LYS A 286 5.96 19.81 4.33
N GLU A 287 5.82 21.13 4.51
CA GLU A 287 4.54 21.82 4.29
C GLU A 287 4.09 21.74 2.83
N ILE A 288 5.02 21.90 1.88
CA ILE A 288 4.72 21.75 0.44
C ILE A 288 4.20 20.34 0.14
N LEU A 289 4.90 19.29 0.60
CA LEU A 289 4.47 17.91 0.39
C LEU A 289 3.11 17.64 1.03
N ARG A 290 2.91 18.09 2.28
CA ARG A 290 1.62 17.93 2.96
C ARG A 290 0.51 18.57 2.17
N HIS A 291 0.68 19.84 1.79
CA HIS A 291 -0.31 20.56 1.01
C HIS A 291 -0.60 19.86 -0.32
N ASP A 292 0.43 19.51 -1.09
CA ASP A 292 0.27 18.98 -2.44
C ASP A 292 -0.34 17.56 -2.45
N MET A 293 0.02 16.73 -1.48
CA MET A 293 -0.48 15.37 -1.38
C MET A 293 -1.87 15.32 -0.74
N GLU A 294 -2.13 16.03 0.36
CA GLU A 294 -3.44 16.00 1.02
C GLU A 294 -4.54 16.66 0.17
N ASN A 295 -4.18 17.61 -0.70
CA ASN A 295 -5.11 18.30 -1.59
C ASN A 295 -5.03 17.80 -3.05
N ALA A 296 -4.39 16.66 -3.30
CA ALA A 296 -4.30 16.08 -4.64
C ALA A 296 -5.68 15.77 -5.25
N THR A 297 -6.69 15.52 -4.42
CA THR A 297 -8.09 15.40 -4.79
C THR A 297 -8.99 15.66 -3.58
N GLU A 298 -10.27 15.92 -3.84
CA GLU A 298 -11.29 16.09 -2.80
C GLU A 298 -12.09 14.78 -2.64
N LEU A 299 -12.05 14.19 -1.45
CA LEU A 299 -12.85 13.04 -1.05
C LEU A 299 -13.75 13.42 0.14
N GLN A 300 -14.68 12.54 0.50
CA GLN A 300 -15.55 12.76 1.68
C GLN A 300 -14.78 12.69 3.02
N VAL A 301 -13.59 12.10 2.98
CA VAL A 301 -12.62 12.01 4.08
C VAL A 301 -11.32 12.68 3.62
N LYS A 302 -10.70 13.47 4.51
CA LYS A 302 -9.44 14.15 4.18
C LYS A 302 -8.36 13.12 3.86
N LEU A 303 -7.53 13.37 2.84
CA LEU A 303 -6.28 12.62 2.69
C LEU A 303 -5.28 13.11 3.75
N GLU A 304 -4.46 12.21 4.25
CA GLU A 304 -3.47 12.49 5.29
C GLU A 304 -2.16 11.82 4.90
N VAL A 305 -1.05 12.50 5.18
CA VAL A 305 0.30 11.99 4.91
C VAL A 305 1.16 12.02 6.15
N ASP A 306 1.90 10.93 6.37
CA ASP A 306 2.96 10.85 7.36
C ASP A 306 4.26 11.30 6.71
N ILE A 307 4.92 12.33 7.26
CA ILE A 307 6.11 12.95 6.67
C ILE A 307 7.30 12.86 7.62
N HIS A 308 8.42 12.36 7.09
CA HIS A 308 9.68 12.22 7.80
C HIS A 308 10.85 12.78 6.99
N THR A 309 11.91 13.19 7.68
CA THR A 309 13.16 13.63 7.06
C THR A 309 14.32 12.87 7.68
N ALA A 310 15.28 12.47 6.85
CA ALA A 310 16.44 11.70 7.28
C ALA A 310 17.62 11.86 6.30
N ASP A 311 18.81 11.50 6.78
CA ASP A 311 20.04 11.48 6.00
C ASP A 311 20.18 10.21 5.12
N ASP A 312 19.25 9.26 5.25
CA ASP A 312 19.16 8.07 4.41
C ASP A 312 17.71 7.58 4.31
N TRP A 313 17.43 6.72 3.33
CA TRP A 313 16.07 6.19 3.15
C TRP A 313 15.63 5.27 4.31
N TYR A 314 16.55 4.72 5.08
CA TYR A 314 16.19 3.89 6.23
C TYR A 314 15.52 4.73 7.34
N GLY A 315 16.00 5.95 7.56
CA GLY A 315 15.50 6.88 8.59
C GLY A 315 14.17 7.56 8.27
N LEU A 316 13.62 7.38 7.06
CA LEU A 316 12.31 7.90 6.68
C LEU A 316 11.12 7.11 7.29
N LYS A 317 11.37 6.01 8.01
CA LYS A 317 10.35 5.17 8.68
C LYS A 317 10.79 4.71 10.07
#